data_AF-A0A2E4ISH7-F1
#
_entry.id   AF-A0A2E4ISH7-F1
#
_cell.length_a   1.000
_cell.length_b   1.000
_cell.length_c   1.000
_cell.angle_alpha   90.00
_cell.angle_beta   90.00
_cell.angle_gamma   90.00
#
_symmetry.space_group_name_H-M   'P 1'
#
loop_
_entity.id
_entity.type
_entity.pdbx_description
1 polymer ?
#
loop_
_entity_poly.entity_id
_entity_poly.type
_entity_poly.pdbx_seq_one_letter_code
_entity_poly.pdbx_strand_id
1 'polypeptide(L)'
;MTTQEQITKLNTIIEKLKDIHQFVGDPYYNINKSILEINQRVSMNAKKVEHYRALKKAKKQSADKHVDLGLDISSENFVIINQKQELVDFYIKDIYERIETIGTSIKDQSKILIDIVARLDKLEN
;
A
#
# COMPACT_ATOMS: atom_id res chain seq x y z
N MET A 1 10.28 -38.43 -5.71
CA MET A 1 10.57 -37.17 -6.42
C MET A 1 12.02 -37.17 -6.84
N THR A 2 12.38 -36.98 -8.10
CA THR A 2 13.76 -36.95 -8.61
C THR A 2 14.42 -35.57 -8.38
N THR A 3 15.75 -35.49 -8.50
CA THR A 3 16.47 -34.20 -8.43
C THR A 3 16.00 -33.23 -9.51
N GLN A 4 15.66 -33.75 -10.70
CA GLN A 4 15.11 -32.95 -11.79
C GLN A 4 13.76 -32.33 -11.43
N GLU A 5 12.87 -33.10 -10.81
CA GLU A 5 11.57 -32.61 -10.34
C GLU A 5 11.73 -31.55 -9.22
N GLN A 6 12.75 -31.67 -8.38
CA GLN A 6 13.10 -30.67 -7.36
C GLN A 6 13.56 -29.35 -7.99
N ILE A 7 14.42 -29.41 -9.01
CA ILE A 7 14.89 -28.23 -9.76
C ILE A 7 13.71 -27.53 -10.46
N THR A 8 12.81 -28.29 -11.09
CA THR A 8 11.60 -27.72 -11.71
C THR A 8 10.72 -27.00 -10.69
N LYS A 9 10.57 -27.54 -9.48
CA LYS A 9 9.83 -26.87 -8.39
C LYS A 9 10.49 -25.57 -7.96
N LEU A 10 11.82 -25.56 -7.78
CA LEU A 10 12.56 -24.33 -7.46
C LEU A 10 12.37 -23.24 -8.52
N ASN A 11 12.49 -23.59 -9.80
CA ASN A 11 12.26 -22.65 -10.90
C ASN A 11 10.83 -22.11 -10.90
N THR A 12 9.84 -22.96 -10.62
CA THR A 12 8.44 -22.52 -10.52
C THR A 12 8.23 -21.52 -9.38
N ILE A 13 8.87 -21.74 -8.22
CA ILE A 13 8.82 -20.82 -7.09
C ILE A 13 9.50 -19.48 -7.46
N ILE A 14 10.65 -19.53 -8.14
CA ILE A 14 11.38 -18.32 -8.57
C ILE A 14 10.54 -17.48 -9.54
N GLU A 15 9.90 -18.08 -10.54
CA GLU A 15 9.03 -17.34 -11.45
C GLU A 15 7.87 -16.68 -10.70
N LYS A 16 7.22 -17.38 -9.76
CA LYS A 16 6.16 -16.80 -8.91
C LYS A 16 6.64 -15.61 -8.08
N LEU A 17 7.90 -15.65 -7.60
CA LEU A 17 8.47 -14.53 -6.83
C LEU A 17 8.79 -13.32 -7.70
N LYS A 18 9.11 -13.48 -8.99
CA LYS A 18 9.33 -12.33 -9.90
C LYS A 18 8.08 -11.48 -10.04
N ASP A 19 6.92 -12.14 -9.99
CA ASP A 19 5.62 -11.49 -10.11
C ASP A 19 5.05 -11.04 -8.75
N ILE A 20 5.79 -11.17 -7.63
CA ILE A 20 5.30 -10.79 -6.30
C ILE A 20 5.01 -9.29 -6.16
N HIS A 21 5.59 -8.48 -7.06
CA HIS A 21 5.33 -7.04 -7.17
C HIS A 21 4.10 -6.72 -8.01
N GLN A 22 3.55 -7.68 -8.74
CA GLN A 22 2.34 -7.55 -9.55
C GLN A 22 1.17 -8.16 -8.79
N PHE A 23 0.39 -7.32 -8.11
CA PHE A 23 -0.95 -7.75 -7.73
C PHE A 23 -1.71 -8.11 -9.01
N VAL A 24 -2.25 -9.33 -9.07
CA VAL A 24 -3.18 -9.71 -10.13
C VAL A 24 -4.47 -8.93 -9.89
N GLY A 25 -4.67 -7.89 -10.70
CA GLY A 25 -5.88 -7.09 -10.72
C GLY A 25 -5.58 -5.59 -10.73
N ASP A 26 -6.64 -4.80 -10.83
CA ASP A 26 -6.63 -3.34 -10.94
C ASP A 26 -6.67 -2.55 -9.59
N PRO A 27 -6.08 -2.97 -8.44
CA PRO A 27 -6.06 -2.15 -7.22
C PRO A 27 -5.23 -0.87 -7.36
N TYR A 28 -4.15 -0.89 -8.15
CA TYR A 28 -3.25 0.25 -8.30
C TYR A 28 -3.89 1.43 -9.03
N TYR A 29 -4.85 1.19 -9.93
CA TYR A 29 -5.65 2.25 -10.54
C TYR A 29 -6.53 2.96 -9.49
N ASN A 30 -7.20 2.18 -8.63
CA ASN A 30 -8.03 2.72 -7.56
C ASN A 30 -7.20 3.47 -6.51
N ILE A 31 -5.99 3.02 -6.22
CA ILE A 31 -5.06 3.73 -5.31
C ILE A 31 -4.58 5.04 -5.90
N ASN A 32 -4.15 5.04 -7.17
CA ASN A 32 -3.71 6.26 -7.85
C ASN A 32 -4.84 7.29 -7.92
N LYS A 33 -6.08 6.83 -8.15
CA LYS A 33 -7.28 7.66 -8.09
C LYS A 33 -7.51 8.23 -6.68
N SER A 34 -7.46 7.40 -5.64
CA SER A 34 -7.61 7.85 -4.24
C SER A 34 -6.53 8.85 -3.82
N ILE A 35 -5.28 8.64 -4.22
CA ILE A 35 -4.17 9.59 -3.97
C ILE A 35 -4.45 10.93 -4.66
N LEU A 36 -4.92 10.90 -5.92
CA LEU A 36 -5.27 12.10 -6.65
C LEU A 36 -6.41 12.87 -5.98
N GLU A 37 -7.46 12.17 -5.54
CA GLU A 37 -8.61 12.76 -4.85
C GLU A 37 -8.21 13.40 -3.50
N ILE A 38 -7.34 12.74 -2.73
CA ILE A 38 -6.79 13.29 -1.48
C ILE A 38 -6.01 14.58 -1.78
N ASN A 39 -5.14 14.56 -2.79
CA ASN A 39 -4.33 15.72 -3.15
C ASN A 39 -5.19 16.91 -3.59
N GLN A 40 -6.22 16.66 -4.40
CA GLN A 40 -7.18 17.68 -4.82
C GLN A 40 -7.90 18.30 -3.62
N ARG A 41 -8.38 17.49 -2.68
CA ARG A 41 -9.08 17.97 -1.49
C ARG A 41 -8.17 18.74 -0.54
N VAL A 42 -6.94 18.28 -0.31
CA VAL A 42 -5.95 19.03 0.47
C VAL A 42 -5.69 20.41 -0.15
N SER A 43 -5.57 20.49 -1.48
CA SER A 43 -5.42 21.75 -2.20
C SER A 43 -6.63 22.68 -2.04
N MET A 44 -7.85 22.14 -2.14
CA MET A 44 -9.09 22.89 -1.91
C MET A 44 -9.17 23.45 -0.49
N ASN A 45 -8.85 22.63 0.52
CA ASN A 45 -8.86 23.05 1.92
C ASN A 45 -7.82 24.16 2.18
N ALA A 46 -6.64 24.05 1.57
CA ALA A 46 -5.62 25.10 1.65
C ALA A 46 -6.13 26.44 1.09
N LYS A 47 -6.82 26.42 -0.05
CA LYS A 47 -7.44 27.62 -0.65
C LYS A 47 -8.55 28.20 0.23
N LYS A 48 -9.42 27.35 0.82
CA LYS A 48 -10.45 27.80 1.77
C LYS A 48 -9.83 28.49 3.00
N VAL A 49 -8.76 27.93 3.55
CA VAL A 49 -8.01 28.53 4.67
C VAL A 49 -7.39 29.87 4.29
N GLU A 50 -6.79 29.98 3.11
CA GLU A 50 -6.21 31.23 2.61
C GLU A 50 -7.28 32.31 2.43
N HIS A 51 -8.40 31.97 1.79
CA HIS A 51 -9.54 32.86 1.65
C HIS A 51 -10.07 33.32 3.01
N TYR A 52 -10.13 32.44 4.00
CA TYR A 52 -10.52 32.80 5.36
C TYR A 52 -9.51 33.73 6.04
N ARG A 53 -8.19 33.52 5.88
CA ARG A 53 -7.17 34.44 6.39
C ARG A 53 -7.34 35.83 5.78
N ALA A 54 -7.63 35.92 4.48
CA ALA A 54 -7.92 37.17 3.80
C ALA A 54 -9.22 37.81 4.32
N LEU A 55 -10.31 37.04 4.47
CA LEU A 55 -11.57 37.51 5.04
C LEU A 55 -11.44 37.95 6.50
N LYS A 56 -10.66 37.26 7.34
CA LYS A 56 -10.42 37.67 8.74
C LYS A 56 -9.61 38.96 8.81
N LYS A 57 -8.65 39.14 7.89
CA LYS A 57 -7.91 40.40 7.73
C LYS A 57 -8.83 41.55 7.28
N ALA A 58 -9.80 41.27 6.40
CA ALA A 58 -10.79 42.22 5.92
C ALA A 58 -11.95 42.50 6.92
N LYS A 59 -12.44 41.49 7.66
CA LYS A 59 -13.53 41.60 8.65
C LYS A 59 -13.14 42.31 9.94
N LYS A 60 -11.84 42.50 10.20
CA LYS A 60 -11.41 43.56 11.14
C LYS A 60 -11.90 44.96 10.72
N GLN A 61 -12.49 45.13 9.53
CA GLN A 61 -13.05 46.38 9.00
C GLN A 61 -14.58 46.38 8.76
N SER A 62 -15.29 45.26 8.83
CA SER A 62 -16.76 45.27 8.84
C SER A 62 -17.37 43.95 9.34
N ALA A 63 -18.43 44.07 10.13
CA ALA A 63 -19.19 42.96 10.68
C ALA A 63 -20.23 42.50 9.65
N ASP A 64 -20.01 41.36 8.99
CA ASP A 64 -21.16 40.57 8.53
C ASP A 64 -20.89 39.09 8.20
N LYS A 65 -21.96 38.29 8.37
CA LYS A 65 -22.15 36.84 8.15
C LYS A 65 -21.19 35.85 8.81
N HIS A 66 -21.70 35.13 9.80
CA HIS A 66 -21.06 33.96 10.40
C HIS A 66 -21.32 32.73 9.52
N VAL A 67 -20.36 32.35 8.68
CA VAL A 67 -20.30 31.01 8.09
C VAL A 67 -19.42 30.18 9.01
N ASP A 68 -19.92 29.06 9.53
CA ASP A 68 -19.13 28.17 10.40
C ASP A 68 -18.17 27.30 9.56
N LEU A 69 -17.17 27.95 8.97
CA LEU A 69 -16.10 27.31 8.18
C LEU A 69 -15.24 26.35 9.01
N GLY A 70 -15.25 26.47 10.35
CA GLY A 70 -14.57 25.54 11.24
C GLY A 70 -15.20 24.15 11.16
N LEU A 71 -16.53 24.08 11.10
CA LEU A 71 -17.28 22.84 10.89
C LEU A 71 -17.06 22.26 9.47
N ASP A 72 -17.07 23.10 8.43
CA ASP A 72 -16.89 22.66 7.04
C ASP A 72 -15.51 22.02 6.81
N ILE A 73 -14.42 22.73 7.18
CA ILE A 73 -13.04 22.24 7.06
C ILE A 73 -12.81 21.00 7.93
N SER A 74 -13.39 20.95 9.14
CA SER A 74 -13.22 19.79 10.03
C SER A 74 -13.92 18.55 9.46
N SER A 75 -15.10 18.70 8.87
CA SER A 75 -15.81 17.59 8.21
C SER A 75 -15.05 17.08 6.98
N GLU A 76 -14.49 17.97 6.17
CA GLU A 76 -13.72 17.60 4.98
C GLU A 76 -12.37 16.96 5.35
N ASN A 77 -11.72 17.44 6.42
CA ASN A 77 -10.51 16.83 6.94
C ASN A 77 -10.78 15.42 7.50
N PHE A 78 -11.93 15.18 8.13
CA PHE A 78 -12.32 13.84 8.58
C PHE A 78 -12.39 12.86 7.40
N VAL A 79 -12.98 13.28 6.27
CA VAL A 79 -13.03 12.46 5.05
C VAL A 79 -11.62 12.17 4.52
N ILE A 80 -10.73 13.17 4.47
CA ILE A 80 -9.33 12.96 4.03
C ILE A 80 -8.59 11.99 4.96
N ILE A 81 -8.78 12.11 6.28
CA ILE A 81 -8.15 11.23 7.27
C ILE A 81 -8.61 9.78 7.06
N ASN A 82 -9.91 9.55 6.88
CA ASN A 82 -10.43 8.20 6.62
C ASN A 82 -9.87 7.62 5.31
N GLN A 83 -9.85 8.40 4.23
CA GLN A 83 -9.26 7.95 2.95
C GLN A 83 -7.77 7.61 3.08
N LYS A 84 -7.02 8.35 3.91
CA LYS A 84 -5.61 8.02 4.20
C LYS A 84 -5.48 6.76 5.04
N GLN A 85 -6.35 6.55 6.02
CA GLN A 85 -6.35 5.33 6.84
C GLN A 85 -6.63 4.10 5.97
N GLU A 86 -7.62 4.15 5.09
CA GLU A 86 -7.92 3.06 4.15
C GLU A 86 -6.73 2.72 3.23
N LEU A 87 -6.01 3.73 2.73
CA LEU A 87 -4.80 3.54 1.94
C LEU A 87 -3.68 2.89 2.76
N VAL A 88 -3.47 3.34 4.00
CA VAL A 88 -2.46 2.77 4.90
C VAL A 88 -2.80 1.31 5.23
N ASP A 89 -4.05 1.02 5.57
CA ASP A 89 -4.51 -0.34 5.86
C ASP A 89 -4.33 -1.27 4.65
N PHE A 90 -4.64 -0.78 3.45
CA PHE A 90 -4.37 -1.49 2.20
C PHE A 90 -2.88 -1.83 2.05
N TYR A 91 -1.99 -0.83 2.18
CA TYR A 91 -0.55 -1.04 2.03
C TYR A 91 0.02 -1.97 3.11
N ILE A 92 -0.44 -1.82 4.35
CA ILE A 92 -0.03 -2.69 5.46
C ILE A 92 -0.40 -4.13 5.14
N LYS A 93 -1.65 -4.38 4.72
CA LYS A 93 -2.12 -5.71 4.34
C LYS A 93 -1.31 -6.29 3.18
N ASP A 94 -1.09 -5.51 2.11
CA ASP A 94 -0.28 -5.91 0.95
C ASP A 94 1.16 -6.28 1.36
N ILE A 95 1.79 -5.47 2.22
CA ILE A 95 3.13 -5.75 2.73
C ILE A 95 3.15 -7.06 3.54
N TYR A 96 2.17 -7.28 4.42
CA TYR A 96 2.09 -8.52 5.20
C TYR A 96 1.90 -9.77 4.33
N GLU A 97 1.00 -9.72 3.34
CA GLU A 97 0.76 -10.83 2.41
C GLU A 97 2.01 -11.16 1.59
N ARG A 98 2.79 -10.14 1.20
CA ARG A 98 4.10 -10.34 0.53
C ARG A 98 5.13 -10.98 1.45
N ILE A 99 5.26 -10.49 2.69
CA ILE A 99 6.18 -11.06 3.67
C ILE A 99 5.85 -12.53 3.91
N GLU A 100 4.58 -12.87 4.04
CA GLU A 100 4.12 -14.27 4.22
C GLU A 100 4.45 -15.13 3.00
N THR A 101 4.21 -14.62 1.78
CA THR A 101 4.53 -15.32 0.53
C THR A 101 6.02 -15.57 0.39
N ILE A 102 6.86 -14.56 0.66
CA ILE A 102 8.32 -14.68 0.65
C ILE A 102 8.77 -15.69 1.71
N GLY A 103 8.26 -15.59 2.93
CA GLY A 103 8.60 -16.49 4.04
C GLY A 103 8.28 -17.95 3.73
N THR A 104 7.10 -18.21 3.15
CA THR A 104 6.68 -19.54 2.71
C THR A 104 7.60 -20.05 1.59
N SER A 105 7.89 -19.21 0.61
CA SER A 105 8.81 -19.54 -0.48
C SER A 105 10.21 -19.92 0.03
N ILE A 106 10.79 -19.13 0.93
CA ILE A 106 12.10 -19.42 1.53
C ILE A 106 12.07 -20.79 2.21
N LYS A 107 11.04 -21.04 3.03
CA LYS A 107 10.88 -22.33 3.74
C LYS A 107 10.82 -23.51 2.78
N ASP A 108 10.08 -23.39 1.69
CA ASP A 108 9.94 -24.45 0.69
C ASP A 108 11.24 -24.67 -0.10
N GLN A 109 11.91 -23.59 -0.50
CA GLN A 109 13.23 -23.69 -1.14
C GLN A 109 14.25 -24.35 -0.22
N SER A 110 14.31 -23.96 1.07
CA SER A 110 15.22 -24.56 2.04
C SER A 110 14.98 -26.07 2.19
N LYS A 111 13.72 -26.51 2.28
CA LYS A 111 13.41 -27.95 2.33
C LYS A 111 13.89 -28.69 1.09
N ILE A 112 13.63 -28.14 -0.10
CA ILE A 112 14.05 -28.76 -1.36
C ILE A 112 15.57 -28.88 -1.42
N LEU A 113 16.30 -27.84 -1.01
CA LEU A 113 17.77 -27.84 -1.00
C LEU A 113 18.33 -28.86 0.00
N ILE A 114 17.78 -28.94 1.21
CA ILE A 114 18.18 -29.95 2.21
C ILE A 114 17.98 -31.36 1.64
N ASP A 115 16.84 -31.63 1.00
CA ASP A 115 16.56 -32.94 0.40
C ASP A 115 17.53 -33.28 -0.75
N ILE A 116 17.97 -32.29 -1.53
CA ILE A 116 18.97 -32.48 -2.59
C ILE A 116 20.33 -32.82 -1.96
N VAL A 117 20.80 -32.03 -0.99
CA VAL A 117 22.09 -32.25 -0.31
C VAL A 117 22.13 -33.64 0.32
N ALA A 118 21.11 -34.01 1.08
CA ALA A 118 21.03 -35.33 1.73
C ALA A 118 21.04 -36.52 0.75
N ARG A 119 20.73 -36.29 -0.52
CA ARG A 119 20.82 -37.31 -1.58
C ARG A 119 22.18 -37.34 -2.24
N LEU A 120 22.78 -36.18 -2.48
CA LEU A 120 24.15 -36.09 -3.01
C LEU A 120 25.12 -36.75 -2.03
N ASP A 121 24.98 -36.49 -0.73
CA ASP A 121 25.79 -37.14 0.32
C ASP A 121 25.66 -38.67 0.32
N LYS A 122 24.49 -39.21 -0.07
CA LYS A 122 24.25 -40.67 -0.19
C LYS A 122 24.78 -41.28 -1.49
N LEU A 123 25.11 -40.46 -2.48
CA LEU A 123 25.70 -40.89 -3.74
C LEU A 123 27.24 -40.82 -3.70
N GLU A 124 27.79 -40.00 -2.81
CA GLU A 124 29.24 -39.85 -2.59
C GLU A 124 29.82 -40.85 -1.57
N ASN A 125 28.96 -41.55 -0.81
CA ASN A 125 29.31 -42.63 0.14
C ASN A 125 28.79 -43.98 -0.35
#